data_AF-A0A7V9KNM3-F1
#
_entry.id   AF-A0A7V9KNM3-F1
#
_cell.length_a   1.000
_cell.length_b   1.000
_cell.length_c   1.000
_cell.angle_alpha   90.00
_cell.angle_beta   90.00
_cell.angle_gamma   90.00
#
_symmetry.space_group_name_H-M   'P 1'
#
loop_
_entity.id
_entity.type
_entity.pdbx_description
1 polymer ?
#
loop_
_entity_poly.entity_id
_entity_poly.type
_entity_poly.pdbx_seq_one_letter_code
_entity_poly.pdbx_strand_id
1 'polypeptide(L)'
;MIAKAAGNTAGIPTVAFDLSAMQSSLVGGSGERLRAALQVVDAISQGKSLWIATCNSITSLPPELRRRYTQGTFFFDLPSAEEREAIWKIYLVKWNLDGERPNDEGWTGAEIRECCRKAWRLNLSLTESAEYIVPVSRSAADQIEALRRQASGRFLSAARPGVFSTESHSPAASGRRAFRETE
;
A
#
# COMPACT_ATOMS: atom_id res chain seq x y z
N MET A 1 -1.36 -3.94 3.59
CA MET A 1 -2.75 -4.07 4.09
C MET A 1 -3.74 -4.35 2.97
N ILE A 2 -3.67 -3.64 1.84
CA ILE A 2 -4.59 -3.80 0.69
C ILE A 2 -4.67 -5.26 0.20
N ALA A 3 -3.54 -5.91 -0.09
CA ALA A 3 -3.53 -7.29 -0.57
C ALA A 3 -4.20 -8.29 0.40
N LYS A 4 -4.11 -8.04 1.71
CA LYS A 4 -4.76 -8.88 2.73
C LYS A 4 -6.26 -8.59 2.85
N ALA A 5 -6.66 -7.34 2.67
CA ALA A 5 -8.06 -6.93 2.76
C ALA A 5 -8.87 -7.34 1.53
N ALA A 6 -8.27 -7.29 0.33
CA ALA A 6 -8.96 -7.50 -0.94
C ALA A 6 -9.70 -8.84 -1.01
N GLY A 7 -9.07 -9.95 -0.62
CA GLY A 7 -9.72 -11.25 -0.66
C GLY A 7 -10.85 -11.40 0.36
N ASN A 8 -10.68 -10.87 1.59
CA ASN A 8 -11.75 -10.84 2.58
C ASN A 8 -12.95 -10.00 2.10
N THR A 9 -12.69 -8.84 1.49
CA THR A 9 -13.74 -7.98 0.93
C THR A 9 -14.48 -8.66 -0.22
N ALA A 10 -13.76 -9.39 -1.08
CA ALA A 10 -14.36 -10.08 -2.22
C ALA A 10 -14.97 -11.45 -1.87
N GLY A 11 -14.76 -11.96 -0.66
CA GLY A 11 -15.13 -13.33 -0.28
C GLY A 11 -14.34 -14.41 -1.04
N ILE A 12 -13.12 -14.09 -1.51
CA ILE A 12 -12.29 -14.98 -2.33
C ILE A 12 -11.13 -15.52 -1.48
N PRO A 13 -10.84 -16.84 -1.52
CA PRO A 13 -9.68 -17.43 -0.86
C PRO A 13 -8.38 -16.72 -1.25
N THR A 14 -7.59 -16.32 -0.25
CA THR A 14 -6.32 -15.60 -0.46
C THR A 14 -5.14 -16.49 -0.12
N VAL A 15 -4.20 -16.62 -1.05
CA VAL A 15 -2.91 -17.27 -0.81
C VAL A 15 -1.86 -16.21 -0.53
N ALA A 16 -1.23 -16.28 0.64
CA ALA A 16 -0.08 -15.42 0.94
C ALA A 16 1.16 -15.95 0.18
N PHE A 17 1.74 -15.11 -0.67
CA PHE A 17 2.89 -15.48 -1.50
C PHE A 17 4.13 -14.71 -1.04
N ASP A 18 5.07 -15.39 -0.39
CA ASP A 18 6.31 -14.80 0.12
C ASP A 18 7.47 -15.00 -0.86
N LEU A 19 7.80 -13.93 -1.57
CA LEU A 19 8.91 -13.88 -2.52
C LEU A 19 10.29 -14.00 -1.86
N SER A 20 10.45 -13.44 -0.66
CA SER A 20 11.72 -13.46 0.06
C SER A 20 12.04 -14.86 0.57
N ALA A 21 11.03 -15.60 1.05
CA ALA A 21 11.19 -16.99 1.45
C ALA A 21 11.57 -17.93 0.28
N MET A 22 11.29 -17.53 -0.96
CA MET A 22 11.66 -18.28 -2.17
C MET A 22 13.09 -18.01 -2.66
N GLN A 23 13.78 -17.02 -2.09
CA GLN A 23 15.18 -16.76 -2.40
C GLN A 23 16.08 -17.83 -1.77
N SER A 24 16.85 -18.53 -2.60
CA SER A 24 17.88 -19.50 -2.22
C SER A 24 19.27 -18.88 -2.30
N SER A 25 20.17 -19.26 -1.40
CA SER A 25 21.59 -18.93 -1.47
C SER A 25 22.33 -19.66 -2.60
N LEU A 26 21.72 -20.72 -3.15
CA LEU A 26 22.25 -21.48 -4.27
C LEU A 26 21.78 -20.89 -5.60
N VAL A 27 22.73 -20.61 -6.51
CA VAL A 27 22.46 -20.14 -7.88
C VAL A 27 21.55 -21.16 -8.59
N GLY A 28 20.38 -20.70 -9.06
CA GLY A 28 19.37 -21.53 -9.75
C GLY A 28 18.23 -22.05 -8.87
N GLY A 29 18.48 -22.28 -7.57
CA GLY A 29 17.46 -22.83 -6.64
C GLY A 29 16.27 -21.91 -6.40
N SER A 30 16.48 -20.59 -6.45
CA SER A 30 15.42 -19.59 -6.30
C SER A 30 14.41 -19.65 -7.45
N GLY A 31 14.88 -19.88 -8.68
CA GLY A 31 14.03 -19.93 -9.86
C GLY A 31 13.22 -21.22 -9.96
N GLU A 32 13.74 -22.33 -9.45
CA GLU A 32 13.02 -23.61 -9.36
C GLU A 32 11.90 -23.55 -8.31
N ARG A 33 12.21 -23.02 -7.11
CA ARG A 33 11.21 -22.83 -6.04
C ARG A 33 10.07 -21.91 -6.47
N LEU A 34 10.40 -20.80 -7.14
CA LEU A 34 9.41 -19.87 -7.66
C LEU A 34 8.50 -20.58 -8.69
N ARG A 35 9.07 -21.32 -9.64
CA ARG A 35 8.30 -22.05 -10.65
C ARG A 35 7.38 -23.10 -10.02
N ALA A 36 7.87 -23.88 -9.06
CA ALA A 36 7.05 -24.87 -8.35
C ALA A 36 5.88 -24.21 -7.60
N ALA A 37 6.13 -23.09 -6.92
CA ALA A 37 5.08 -22.35 -6.24
C ALA A 37 4.03 -21.79 -7.21
N LEU A 38 4.45 -21.27 -8.37
CA LEU A 38 3.54 -20.80 -9.41
C LEU A 38 2.67 -21.94 -9.97
N GLN A 39 3.23 -23.13 -10.19
CA GLN A 39 2.46 -24.30 -10.64
C GLN A 39 1.36 -24.70 -9.65
N VAL A 40 1.64 -24.64 -8.35
CA VAL A 40 0.64 -24.90 -7.31
C VAL A 40 -0.50 -23.87 -7.37
N VAL A 41 -0.17 -22.58 -7.51
CA VAL A 41 -1.18 -21.52 -7.63
C VAL A 41 -2.04 -21.69 -8.88
N ASP A 42 -1.42 -22.05 -10.01
CA ASP A 42 -2.13 -22.28 -11.27
C ASP A 42 -3.08 -23.49 -11.17
N ALA A 43 -2.65 -24.56 -10.51
CA ALA A 43 -3.46 -25.76 -10.30
C ALA A 43 -4.69 -25.48 -9.41
N ILE A 44 -4.51 -24.72 -8.32
CA ILE A 44 -5.59 -24.37 -7.40
C ILE A 44 -6.58 -23.40 -8.05
N SER A 45 -6.08 -22.43 -8.82
CA SER A 45 -6.91 -21.38 -9.43
C SER A 45 -7.51 -21.78 -10.78
N GLN A 46 -7.14 -22.93 -11.35
CA GLN A 46 -7.52 -23.35 -12.70
C GLN A 46 -7.21 -22.25 -13.75
N GLY A 47 -6.09 -21.55 -13.55
CA GLY A 47 -5.66 -20.42 -14.38
C GLY A 47 -6.42 -19.10 -14.17
N LYS A 48 -7.40 -19.04 -13.25
CA LYS A 48 -8.19 -17.83 -12.94
C LYS A 48 -7.74 -17.20 -11.62
N SER A 49 -6.52 -16.66 -11.60
CA SER A 49 -5.94 -16.02 -10.41
C SER A 49 -5.82 -14.49 -10.57
N LEU A 50 -6.18 -13.73 -9.53
CA LEU A 50 -5.84 -12.31 -9.41
C LEU A 50 -4.56 -12.15 -8.57
N TRP A 51 -3.57 -11.47 -9.13
CA TRP A 51 -2.30 -11.19 -8.45
C TRP A 51 -2.27 -9.77 -7.92
N ILE A 52 -2.12 -9.62 -6.60
CA ILE A 52 -1.95 -8.32 -5.93
C ILE A 52 -0.64 -8.37 -5.16
N ALA A 53 0.26 -7.44 -5.45
CA ALA A 53 1.51 -7.28 -4.73
C ALA A 53 1.73 -5.82 -4.33
N THR A 54 2.46 -5.63 -3.24
CA THR A 54 2.93 -4.32 -2.80
C THR A 54 4.45 -4.34 -2.84
N CYS A 55 5.08 -3.35 -3.46
CA CYS A 55 6.52 -3.22 -3.49
C CYS A 55 6.91 -1.74 -3.39
N ASN A 56 8.04 -1.48 -2.75
CA ASN A 56 8.67 -0.15 -2.76
C ASN A 56 9.66 -0.01 -3.93
N SER A 57 10.00 -1.11 -4.59
CA SER A 57 10.81 -1.12 -5.80
C SER A 57 10.29 -2.17 -6.77
N ILE A 58 9.86 -1.73 -7.95
CA ILE A 58 9.39 -2.63 -9.02
C ILE A 58 10.55 -3.33 -9.74
N THR A 59 11.76 -2.77 -9.66
CA THR A 59 12.93 -3.25 -10.40
C THR A 59 13.45 -4.58 -9.89
N SER A 60 13.12 -4.97 -8.66
CA SER A 60 13.52 -6.25 -8.06
C SER A 60 12.61 -7.43 -8.43
N LEU A 61 11.47 -7.21 -9.10
CA LEU A 61 10.56 -8.29 -9.45
C LEU A 61 11.08 -9.14 -10.62
N PRO A 62 11.12 -10.49 -10.51
CA PRO A 62 11.43 -11.38 -11.61
C PRO A 62 10.50 -11.19 -12.82
N PRO A 63 11.00 -11.30 -14.07
CA PRO A 63 10.18 -11.14 -15.27
C PRO A 63 8.95 -12.07 -15.33
N GLU A 64 9.07 -13.29 -14.80
CA GLU A 64 8.00 -14.29 -14.75
C GLU A 64 6.79 -13.79 -13.94
N LEU A 65 7.04 -13.04 -12.87
CA LEU A 65 6.00 -12.43 -12.05
C LEU A 65 5.49 -11.13 -12.63
N ARG A 66 6.37 -10.31 -13.23
CA ARG A 66 5.97 -9.04 -13.87
C ARG A 66 4.83 -9.25 -14.87
N ARG A 67 4.88 -10.35 -15.65
CA ARG A 67 3.85 -10.68 -16.65
C ARG A 67 2.49 -11.04 -16.05
N ARG A 68 2.43 -11.46 -14.78
CA ARG A 68 1.18 -11.84 -14.11
C ARG A 68 0.39 -10.64 -13.57
N TYR A 69 1.01 -9.46 -13.45
CA TYR A 69 0.34 -8.24 -13.02
C TYR A 69 -0.32 -7.52 -14.21
N THR A 70 -1.46 -8.05 -14.65
CA THR A 70 -2.16 -7.59 -15.85
C THR A 70 -3.00 -6.33 -15.64
N GLN A 71 -3.40 -6.04 -14.39
CA GLN A 71 -4.28 -4.91 -14.04
C GLN A 71 -3.53 -3.56 -13.93
N GLY A 72 -2.25 -3.53 -14.25
CA GLY A 72 -1.40 -2.34 -14.16
C GLY A 72 -0.72 -2.16 -12.81
N THR A 73 0.11 -1.12 -12.73
CA THR A 73 0.81 -0.71 -11.51
C THR A 73 0.19 0.56 -10.97
N PHE A 74 -0.17 0.56 -9.69
CA PHE A 74 -0.78 1.69 -9.00
C PHE A 74 0.23 2.34 -8.07
N PHE A 75 0.35 3.66 -8.16
CA PHE A 75 1.15 4.47 -7.26
C PHE A 75 0.28 4.99 -6.10
N PHE A 76 0.74 4.70 -4.89
CA PHE A 76 0.16 5.20 -3.64
C PHE A 76 1.09 6.29 -3.11
N ASP A 77 0.61 7.53 -3.13
CA ASP A 77 1.31 8.66 -2.53
C ASP A 77 0.98 8.77 -1.03
N LEU A 78 1.54 9.78 -0.37
CA LEU A 78 1.17 10.16 0.99
C LEU A 78 -0.34 10.47 1.05
N PRO A 79 -1.01 10.10 2.16
CA PRO A 79 -2.45 10.28 2.28
C PRO A 79 -2.84 11.76 2.32
N SER A 80 -3.97 12.07 1.70
CA SER A 80 -4.60 13.39 1.79
C SER A 80 -5.09 13.69 3.22
N ALA A 81 -5.48 14.93 3.49
CA ALA A 81 -6.06 15.28 4.79
C ALA A 81 -7.34 14.47 5.10
N GLU A 82 -8.17 14.21 4.09
CA GLU A 82 -9.38 13.40 4.21
C GLU A 82 -9.08 11.93 4.52
N GLU A 83 -8.05 11.38 3.88
CA GLU A 83 -7.61 10.00 4.14
C GLU A 83 -6.98 9.88 5.54
N ARG A 84 -6.16 10.86 5.97
CA ARG A 84 -5.61 10.91 7.33
C ARG A 84 -6.73 11.01 8.37
N GLU A 85 -7.75 11.83 8.13
CA GLU A 85 -8.93 11.94 8.99
C GLU A 85 -9.63 10.58 9.18
N ALA A 86 -9.83 9.83 8.09
CA ALA A 86 -10.41 8.49 8.18
C ALA A 86 -9.53 7.53 9.01
N ILE A 87 -8.21 7.63 8.88
CA ILE A 87 -7.26 6.81 9.63
C ILE A 87 -7.26 7.18 11.13
N TRP A 88 -7.30 8.46 11.46
CA TRP A 88 -7.44 8.94 12.84
C TRP A 88 -8.67 8.33 13.51
N LYS A 89 -9.84 8.41 12.87
CA LYS A 89 -11.10 7.85 13.41
C LYS A 89 -10.96 6.38 13.79
N ILE A 90 -10.32 5.56 12.95
CA ILE A 90 -10.09 4.14 13.23
C ILE A 90 -9.29 3.95 14.51
N TYR A 91 -8.20 4.70 14.68
CA TYR A 91 -7.27 4.48 15.79
C TYR A 91 -7.70 5.16 17.10
N LEU A 92 -8.37 6.31 17.01
CA LEU A 92 -8.98 6.95 18.18
C LEU A 92 -10.02 6.03 18.81
N VAL A 93 -10.93 5.47 18.00
CA VAL A 93 -11.93 4.50 18.47
C VAL A 93 -11.26 3.24 19.02
N LYS A 94 -10.25 2.71 18.31
CA LYS A 94 -9.56 1.48 18.71
C LYS A 94 -8.92 1.55 20.09
N TRP A 95 -8.36 2.71 20.45
CA TRP A 95 -7.67 2.91 21.72
C TRP A 95 -8.45 3.76 22.72
N ASN A 96 -9.70 4.10 22.39
CA ASN A 96 -10.56 4.97 23.19
C ASN A 96 -9.83 6.26 23.62
N LEU A 97 -9.21 6.92 22.65
CA LEU A 97 -8.48 8.17 22.85
C LEU A 97 -9.35 9.34 22.41
N ASP A 98 -9.30 10.40 23.20
CA ASP A 98 -9.89 11.70 22.93
C ASP A 98 -8.85 12.80 23.16
N GLY A 99 -9.12 13.99 22.61
CA GLY A 99 -8.25 15.15 22.76
C GLY A 99 -7.89 15.85 21.46
N GLU A 100 -7.10 16.91 21.60
CA GLU A 100 -6.62 17.72 20.49
C GLU A 100 -5.61 16.94 19.64
N ARG A 101 -5.75 17.03 18.32
CA ARG A 101 -4.86 16.34 17.39
C ARG A 101 -3.67 17.22 17.02
N PRO A 102 -2.47 16.62 16.89
CA PRO A 102 -1.30 17.33 16.38
C PRO A 102 -1.45 17.67 14.89
N ASN A 103 -0.59 18.54 14.38
CA ASN A 103 -0.43 18.71 12.94
C ASN A 103 0.13 17.42 12.33
N ASP A 104 -0.67 16.76 11.49
CA ASP A 104 -0.38 15.47 10.86
C ASP A 104 0.05 15.60 9.40
N GLU A 105 0.42 16.81 8.96
CA GLU A 105 0.81 17.07 7.57
C GLU A 105 2.00 16.19 7.18
N GLY A 106 1.82 15.45 6.07
CA GLY A 106 2.82 14.52 5.56
C GLY A 106 3.00 13.25 6.40
N TRP A 107 2.10 12.96 7.35
CA TRP A 107 2.08 11.69 8.05
C TRP A 107 1.43 10.60 7.22
N THR A 108 1.93 9.39 7.39
CA THR A 108 1.37 8.14 6.89
C THR A 108 0.41 7.53 7.90
N GLY A 109 -0.40 6.57 7.44
CA GLY A 109 -1.25 5.82 8.36
C GLY A 109 -0.48 5.02 9.42
N ALA A 110 0.80 4.71 9.20
CA ALA A 110 1.65 4.05 10.18
C ALA A 110 2.05 5.01 11.31
N GLU A 111 2.35 6.27 11.00
CA GLU A 111 2.70 7.29 11.98
C GLU A 111 1.49 7.71 12.82
N ILE A 112 0.31 7.89 12.19
CA ILE A 112 -0.95 8.13 12.92
C ILE A 112 -1.22 6.98 13.91
N ARG A 113 -1.09 5.73 13.43
CA ARG A 113 -1.24 4.54 14.27
C ARG A 113 -0.25 4.56 15.44
N GLU A 114 1.01 4.86 15.18
CA GLU A 114 2.07 4.84 16.18
C GLU A 114 1.88 5.95 17.22
N CYS A 115 1.45 7.14 16.81
CA CYS A 115 1.08 8.23 17.71
C CYS A 115 -0.03 7.80 18.67
N CYS A 116 -1.18 7.34 18.15
CA CYS A 116 -2.25 6.85 19.02
C CYS A 116 -1.78 5.69 19.92
N ARG A 117 -0.96 4.76 19.40
CA ARG A 117 -0.44 3.64 20.18
C ARG A 117 0.43 4.10 21.34
N LYS A 118 1.28 5.10 21.14
CA LYS A 118 2.17 5.67 22.16
C LYS A 118 1.37 6.45 23.20
N ALA A 119 0.46 7.33 22.76
CA ALA A 119 -0.47 8.03 23.64
C ALA A 119 -1.18 7.07 24.60
N TRP A 120 -1.78 6.00 24.06
CA TRP A 120 -2.44 4.97 24.87
C TRP A 120 -1.49 4.19 25.79
N ARG A 121 -0.32 3.76 25.30
CA ARG A 121 0.62 2.95 26.10
C ARG A 121 1.32 3.72 27.21
N LEU A 122 1.61 4.99 26.96
CA LEU A 122 2.40 5.85 27.85
C LEU A 122 1.52 6.81 28.65
N ASN A 123 0.20 6.74 28.47
CA ASN A 123 -0.77 7.65 29.07
C ASN A 123 -0.43 9.13 28.81
N LEU A 124 -0.07 9.42 27.57
CA LEU A 124 0.22 10.77 27.07
C LEU A 124 -0.97 11.28 26.27
N SER A 125 -1.08 12.60 26.14
CA SER A 125 -1.93 13.22 25.12
C SER A 125 -1.42 12.92 23.70
N LEU A 126 -2.29 13.10 22.71
CA LEU A 126 -1.92 12.92 21.29
C LEU A 126 -0.84 13.92 20.85
N THR A 127 -0.85 15.13 21.40
CA THR A 127 0.13 16.17 21.11
C THR A 127 1.50 15.84 21.70
N GLU A 128 1.57 15.42 22.96
CA GLU A 128 2.82 14.94 23.58
C GLU A 128 3.37 13.71 22.85
N SER A 129 2.49 12.78 22.48
CA SER A 129 2.90 11.61 21.71
C SER A 129 3.46 11.96 20.33
N ALA A 130 3.01 13.07 19.72
CA ALA A 130 3.45 13.50 18.41
C ALA A 130 4.91 13.97 18.40
N GLU A 131 5.44 14.44 19.54
CA GLU A 131 6.84 14.85 19.68
C GLU A 131 7.82 13.70 19.41
N TYR A 132 7.34 12.46 19.56
CA TYR A 132 8.12 11.24 19.32
C TYR A 132 7.90 10.64 17.92
N ILE A 133 7.32 11.41 17.00
CA ILE A 133 7.05 10.99 15.62
C ILE A 133 7.90 11.83 14.66
N VAL A 134 8.74 11.15 13.88
CA VAL A 134 9.45 11.76 12.75
C VAL A 134 8.78 11.28 11.46
N PRO A 135 8.10 12.16 10.71
CA PRO A 135 7.38 11.77 9.49
C PRO A 135 8.34 11.30 8.40
N VAL A 136 7.96 10.25 7.66
CA VAL A 136 8.70 9.74 6.51
C VAL A 136 8.81 10.76 5.39
N SER A 137 7.82 11.67 5.29
CA SER A 137 7.85 12.82 4.39
C SER A 137 9.03 13.75 4.65
N ARG A 138 9.58 13.75 5.87
CA ARG A 138 10.80 14.48 6.24
C ARG A 138 12.03 13.57 6.17
N SER A 139 11.99 12.39 6.80
CA SER A 139 13.18 11.55 6.92
C SER A 139 13.60 10.86 5.62
N ALA A 140 12.69 10.69 4.67
CA ALA A 140 12.93 10.01 3.39
C ALA A 140 12.38 10.80 2.19
N ALA A 141 12.37 12.14 2.29
CA ALA A 141 11.85 13.04 1.25
C ALA A 141 12.42 12.73 -0.15
N ASP A 142 13.74 12.54 -0.25
CA ASP A 142 14.42 12.26 -1.53
C ASP A 142 13.97 10.93 -2.15
N GLN A 143 13.71 9.92 -1.31
CA GLN A 143 13.23 8.62 -1.79
C GLN A 143 11.79 8.71 -2.29
N ILE A 144 10.94 9.46 -1.59
CA ILE A 144 9.56 9.72 -2.03
C ILE A 144 9.56 10.45 -3.38
N GLU A 145 10.40 11.47 -3.52
CA GLU A 145 10.51 12.23 -4.76
C GLU A 145 11.04 11.37 -5.92
N ALA A 146 12.03 10.50 -5.67
CA ALA A 146 12.50 9.54 -6.65
C ALA A 146 11.39 8.58 -7.11
N LEU A 147 10.59 8.07 -6.17
CA LEU A 147 9.45 7.20 -6.47
C LEU A 147 8.36 7.92 -7.27
N ARG A 148 8.03 9.16 -6.91
CA ARG A 148 7.08 10.00 -7.64
C ARG A 148 7.53 10.24 -9.07
N ARG A 149 8.80 10.58 -9.29
CA ARG A 149 9.39 10.75 -10.63
C ARG A 149 9.34 9.48 -11.46
N GLN A 150 9.63 8.33 -10.84
CA GLN A 150 9.55 7.04 -11.51
C GLN A 150 8.10 6.68 -11.90
N ALA A 151 7.12 7.06 -11.07
CA ALA A 151 5.71 6.77 -11.30
C ALA A 151 5.04 7.71 -12.30
N SER A 152 5.48 8.97 -12.36
CA SER A 152 4.87 10.03 -13.18
C SER A 152 4.78 9.60 -14.64
N GLY A 153 3.57 9.63 -15.21
CA GLY A 153 3.30 9.23 -16.59
C GLY A 153 3.39 7.72 -16.87
N ARG A 154 3.75 6.90 -15.88
CA ARG A 154 4.03 5.45 -16.05
C ARG A 154 3.08 4.56 -15.27
N PHE A 155 2.63 5.01 -14.10
CA PHE A 155 1.74 4.24 -13.21
C PHE A 155 0.37 4.89 -13.10
N LEU A 156 -0.63 4.12 -12.69
CA LEU A 156 -1.98 4.62 -12.38
C LEU A 156 -1.97 5.28 -10.99
N SER A 157 -2.77 6.33 -10.79
CA SER A 157 -2.96 6.88 -9.45
C SER A 157 -3.92 5.99 -8.66
N ALA A 158 -3.58 5.72 -7.40
CA ALA A 158 -4.49 5.02 -6.49
C ALA A 158 -5.56 5.94 -5.87
N ALA A 159 -5.31 7.25 -5.82
CA ALA A 159 -6.19 8.23 -5.18
C ALA A 159 -7.23 8.82 -6.15
N ARG A 160 -6.96 8.81 -7.45
CA ARG A 160 -7.86 9.38 -8.47
C ARG A 160 -7.83 8.59 -9.77
N PRO A 161 -8.88 8.67 -10.59
CA PRO A 161 -8.89 8.02 -11.89
C PRO A 161 -7.78 8.55 -12.81
N GLY A 162 -7.06 7.64 -13.47
CA GLY A 162 -6.09 7.96 -14.52
C GLY A 162 -4.63 7.76 -14.14
N VAL A 163 -3.74 8.26 -14.99
CA VAL A 163 -2.28 8.14 -14.83
C VAL A 163 -1.80 9.08 -13.73
N PHE A 164 -0.88 8.61 -12.88
CA PHE A 164 -0.24 9.42 -11.86
C PHE A 164 0.64 10.49 -12.50
N SER A 165 0.53 11.73 -12.00
CA SER A 165 1.37 12.85 -12.39
C SER A 165 1.74 13.67 -11.16
N THR A 166 3.00 14.09 -11.11
CA THR A 166 3.59 14.93 -10.04
C THR A 166 3.01 16.34 -10.00
N GLU A 167 2.56 16.86 -11.15
CA GLU A 167 2.10 18.24 -11.29
C GLU A 167 0.69 18.47 -10.73
N SER A 168 -0.07 17.40 -10.49
CA SER A 168 -1.47 17.49 -10.08
C SER A 168 -1.67 17.19 -8.59
N HIS A 169 -0.99 17.97 -7.76
CA HIS A 169 -1.26 18.11 -6.33
C HIS A 169 -2.53 18.95 -6.02
N SER A 170 -3.37 19.22 -7.02
CA SER A 170 -4.71 19.80 -6.81
C SER A 170 -5.77 18.67 -6.77
N PRO A 171 -6.58 18.57 -5.70
CA PRO A 171 -7.63 17.57 -5.61
C PRO A 171 -8.74 17.92 -6.61
N ALA A 172 -8.78 17.24 -7.76
CA ALA A 172 -9.87 17.39 -8.72
C ALA A 172 -10.86 16.22 -8.58
N ALA A 173 -12.07 16.60 -8.13
CA ALA A 173 -13.38 15.95 -8.12
C ALA A 173 -13.48 14.46 -8.49
N SER A 174 -14.09 13.70 -7.57
CA SER A 174 -14.55 12.32 -7.73
C SER A 174 -15.53 12.19 -8.91
N GLY A 175 -15.01 11.72 -10.05
CA GLY A 175 -15.82 11.28 -11.18
C GLY A 175 -16.28 9.83 -10.96
N ARG A 176 -17.53 9.63 -10.56
CA ARG A 176 -18.20 8.32 -10.59
C ARG A 176 -18.12 7.71 -11.99
N ARG A 177 -17.67 6.46 -12.11
CA ARG A 177 -17.96 5.64 -13.31
C ARG A 177 -18.41 4.24 -12.93
N ALA A 178 -19.48 3.83 -13.61
CA ALA A 178 -20.12 2.54 -13.55
C ALA A 178 -19.18 1.44 -14.05
N PHE A 179 -19.07 0.36 -13.29
CA PHE A 179 -18.60 -0.91 -13.83
C PHE A 179 -19.59 -1.36 -14.91
N ARG A 180 -19.09 -1.75 -16.09
CA ARG A 180 -19.91 -2.53 -17.02
C ARG A 180 -19.98 -3.94 -16.45
N GLU A 181 -21.19 -4.38 -16.12
CA GLU A 181 -21.49 -5.80 -15.92
C GLU A 181 -21.18 -6.53 -17.24
N THR A 182 -20.34 -7.55 -17.14
CA THR A 182 -20.03 -8.45 -18.25
C THR A 182 -21.21 -9.41 -18.46
N GLU A 183 -21.65 -9.54 -19.71
CA GLU A 183 -22.59 -10.57 -20.21
C GLU A 183 -22.18 -11.99 -19.83
#